data_AF-A0A316KL78-F1
#
_entry.id   AF-A0A316KL78-F1
#
_cell.length_a   1.000
_cell.length_b   1.000
_cell.length_c   1.000
_cell.angle_alpha   90.00
_cell.angle_beta   90.00
_cell.angle_gamma   90.00
#
_symmetry.space_group_name_H-M   'P 1'
#
loop_
_entity.id
_entity.type
_entity.pdbx_description
1 polymer ?
#
loop_
_entity_poly.entity_id
_entity_poly.type
_entity_poly.pdbx_seq_one_letter_code
_entity_poly.pdbx_strand_id
1 'polypeptide(L)'
;MTRKHLAQAAIALVFFTTNAASADQFAIRIDEPVSGASTRLLDTLNVREIDAVKINGDYYLVLEAKNEGYVEAYIFGQGIDAKGLYRLEADWTGSGLSSLPVEARGAFFEETTCEFCWN
;
A
#
# COMPACT_ATOMS: atom_id res chain seq x y z
N MET A 1 29.40 19.67 -55.94
CA MET A 1 28.26 18.74 -55.96
C MET A 1 28.67 17.48 -55.19
N THR A 2 28.22 17.31 -53.95
CA THR A 2 28.32 16.03 -53.20
C THR A 2 27.53 16.15 -51.89
N ARG A 3 26.27 15.69 -51.88
CA ARG A 3 25.49 15.50 -50.64
C ARG A 3 25.76 14.08 -50.15
N LYS A 4 26.36 13.94 -48.97
CA LYS A 4 26.53 12.64 -48.30
C LYS A 4 25.22 12.27 -47.60
N HIS A 5 24.77 11.04 -47.86
CA HIS A 5 23.60 10.42 -47.26
C HIS A 5 23.75 10.30 -45.73
N LEU A 6 22.71 10.71 -45.00
CA LEU A 6 22.51 10.35 -43.60
C LEU A 6 21.14 9.66 -43.52
N ALA A 7 21.14 8.34 -43.67
CA ALA A 7 19.99 7.53 -43.29
C ALA A 7 20.10 7.27 -41.78
N GLN A 8 19.37 8.04 -40.97
CA GLN A 8 19.17 7.75 -39.56
C GLN A 8 18.22 6.56 -39.44
N ALA A 9 18.75 5.38 -39.08
CA ALA A 9 17.93 4.28 -38.60
C ALA A 9 17.65 4.53 -37.12
N ALA A 10 16.42 4.96 -36.81
CA ALA A 10 15.94 5.03 -35.44
C ALA A 10 15.57 3.62 -34.98
N ILE A 11 16.34 3.06 -34.05
CA ILE A 11 15.98 1.83 -33.35
C ILE A 11 15.08 2.24 -32.18
N ALA A 12 13.78 2.01 -32.31
CA ALA A 12 12.84 2.15 -31.21
C ALA A 12 13.00 0.94 -30.27
N LEU A 13 13.69 1.14 -29.14
CA LEU A 13 13.65 0.18 -28.03
C LEU A 13 12.28 0.31 -27.35
N VAL A 14 11.42 -0.70 -27.55
CA VAL A 14 10.18 -0.85 -26.78
C VAL A 14 10.49 -1.76 -25.60
N PHE A 15 10.63 -1.17 -24.41
CA PHE A 15 10.64 -1.93 -23.17
C PHE A 15 9.20 -2.26 -22.78
N PHE A 16 8.78 -3.50 -23.02
CA PHE A 16 7.60 -4.04 -22.34
C PHE A 16 8.00 -4.35 -20.90
N THR A 17 7.88 -3.36 -20.01
CA THR A 17 7.87 -3.65 -18.58
C THR A 17 6.51 -4.26 -18.26
N THR A 18 6.45 -5.57 -18.06
CA THR A 18 5.32 -6.17 -17.36
C THR A 18 5.42 -5.71 -15.91
N ASN A 19 4.97 -4.48 -15.65
CA ASN A 19 4.70 -4.02 -14.30
C ASN A 19 3.57 -4.91 -13.76
N ALA A 20 3.94 -6.02 -13.13
CA ALA A 20 3.20 -6.42 -11.95
C ALA A 20 3.26 -5.20 -11.05
N ALA A 21 2.20 -4.39 -11.05
CA ALA A 21 2.08 -3.29 -10.12
C ALA A 21 2.28 -3.92 -8.75
N SER A 22 3.38 -3.54 -8.06
CA SER A 22 3.57 -3.89 -6.67
C SER A 22 2.29 -3.46 -5.97
N ALA A 23 1.64 -4.37 -5.24
CA ALA A 23 0.48 -3.98 -4.44
C ALA A 23 0.91 -2.86 -3.49
N ASP A 24 0.07 -1.85 -3.38
CA ASP A 24 0.31 -0.71 -2.51
C ASP A 24 0.14 -1.17 -1.06
N GLN A 25 0.84 -0.51 -0.14
CA GLN A 25 0.69 -0.78 1.29
C GLN A 25 -0.08 0.35 1.96
N PHE A 26 -0.93 -0.04 2.89
CA PHE A 26 -1.83 0.86 3.59
C PHE A 26 -1.81 0.57 5.09
N ALA A 27 -2.05 1.59 5.90
CA ALA A 27 -2.29 1.47 7.32
C ALA A 27 -3.70 1.94 7.64
N ILE A 28 -4.45 1.11 8.37
CA ILE A 28 -5.77 1.47 8.92
C ILE A 28 -5.56 1.83 10.38
N ARG A 29 -5.94 3.05 10.79
CA ARG A 29 -5.95 3.44 12.20
C ARG A 29 -7.22 2.94 12.88
N ILE A 30 -7.06 2.35 14.06
CA ILE A 30 -8.13 1.80 14.89
C ILE A 30 -7.86 2.12 16.37
N ASP A 31 -8.91 2.23 17.18
CA ASP A 31 -8.79 2.57 18.60
C ASP A 31 -8.36 1.38 19.47
N GLU A 32 -8.68 0.17 19.01
CA GLU A 32 -8.39 -1.08 19.70
C GLU A 32 -7.79 -2.12 18.75
N PRO A 33 -6.93 -3.03 19.25
CA PRO A 33 -6.34 -4.06 18.42
C PRO A 33 -7.44 -5.00 17.90
N VAL A 34 -7.48 -5.18 16.59
CA VAL A 34 -8.36 -6.15 15.93
C VAL A 34 -7.65 -7.47 15.69
N SER A 35 -8.40 -8.58 15.76
CA SER A 35 -7.90 -9.88 15.31
C SER A 35 -7.83 -9.92 13.79
N GLY A 36 -6.80 -10.59 13.26
CA GLY A 36 -6.64 -10.78 11.83
C GLY A 36 -7.85 -11.46 11.17
N ALA A 37 -8.05 -11.16 9.89
CA ALA A 37 -9.19 -11.64 9.12
C ALA A 37 -9.10 -13.13 8.81
N SER A 38 -10.25 -13.73 8.52
CA SER A 38 -10.27 -15.10 7.98
C SER A 38 -9.51 -15.18 6.66
N THR A 39 -8.79 -16.27 6.43
CA THR A 39 -8.08 -16.52 5.15
C THR A 39 -9.01 -16.41 3.94
N ARG A 40 -10.27 -16.84 4.08
CA ARG A 40 -11.28 -16.71 3.01
C ARG A 40 -11.52 -15.26 2.61
N LEU A 41 -11.60 -14.33 3.57
CA LEU A 41 -11.80 -12.91 3.28
C LEU A 41 -10.56 -12.34 2.59
N LEU A 42 -9.36 -12.61 3.13
CA LEU A 42 -8.09 -12.18 2.56
C LEU A 42 -7.92 -12.65 1.11
N ASP A 43 -8.19 -13.93 0.84
CA ASP A 43 -8.12 -14.52 -0.50
C ASP A 43 -9.16 -13.90 -1.45
N THR A 44 -10.40 -13.68 -0.97
CA THR A 44 -11.49 -13.12 -1.79
C THR A 44 -11.18 -11.69 -2.21
N LEU A 45 -10.58 -10.91 -1.31
CA LEU A 45 -10.19 -9.52 -1.59
C LEU A 45 -8.80 -9.41 -2.21
N ASN A 46 -8.02 -10.49 -2.26
CA ASN A 46 -6.60 -10.43 -2.62
C ASN A 46 -5.85 -9.34 -1.81
N VAL A 47 -6.07 -9.37 -0.50
CA VAL A 47 -5.45 -8.50 0.51
C VAL A 47 -4.56 -9.35 1.39
N ARG A 48 -3.42 -8.80 1.81
CA ARG A 48 -2.50 -9.48 2.73
C ARG A 48 -2.27 -8.61 3.95
N GLU A 49 -2.54 -9.15 5.13
CA GLU A 49 -2.10 -8.55 6.39
C GLU A 49 -0.58 -8.66 6.52
N ILE A 50 0.08 -7.53 6.78
CA ILE A 50 1.52 -7.44 6.97
C ILE A 50 1.84 -7.44 8.46
N ASP A 51 1.19 -6.56 9.21
CA ASP A 51 1.55 -6.27 10.60
C ASP A 51 0.39 -5.64 11.36
N ALA A 52 0.43 -5.74 12.69
CA ALA A 52 -0.47 -5.05 13.60
C ALA A 52 0.37 -4.39 14.71
N VAL A 53 0.43 -3.06 14.70
CA VAL A 53 1.37 -2.30 15.53
C VAL A 53 0.69 -1.18 16.29
N LYS A 54 1.35 -0.71 17.35
CA LYS A 54 0.96 0.48 18.10
C LYS A 54 1.99 1.57 17.87
N ILE A 55 1.55 2.74 17.41
CA ILE A 55 2.41 3.91 17.16
C ILE A 55 1.83 5.08 17.94
N ASN A 56 2.61 5.65 18.86
CA ASN A 56 2.25 6.85 19.63
C ASN A 56 0.89 6.79 20.38
N GLY A 57 0.36 5.60 20.66
CA GLY A 57 -0.91 5.43 21.37
C GLY A 57 -2.02 4.82 20.53
N ASP A 58 -1.94 4.96 19.21
CA ASP A 58 -2.93 4.47 18.25
C ASP A 58 -2.53 3.09 17.69
N TYR A 59 -3.53 2.26 17.38
CA TYR A 59 -3.30 0.97 16.74
C TYR A 59 -3.43 1.10 15.23
N TYR A 60 -2.55 0.39 14.52
CA TYR A 60 -2.52 0.35 13.07
C TYR A 60 -2.48 -1.08 12.58
N LEU A 61 -3.35 -1.40 11.64
CA LEU A 61 -3.25 -2.62 10.84
C LEU A 61 -2.62 -2.27 9.50
N VAL A 62 -1.46 -2.86 9.21
CA VAL A 62 -0.73 -2.65 7.96
C VAL A 62 -1.08 -3.75 6.98
N LEU A 63 -1.54 -3.36 5.80
CA LEU A 63 -2.05 -4.24 4.77
C LEU A 63 -1.33 -3.97 3.45
N GLU A 64 -1.18 -5.01 2.65
CA GLU A 64 -0.89 -4.92 1.22
C GLU A 64 -2.19 -5.16 0.45
N ALA A 65 -2.52 -4.23 -0.44
CA ALA A 65 -3.73 -4.26 -1.24
C ALA A 65 -3.52 -3.59 -2.60
N LYS A 66 -4.41 -3.84 -3.55
CA LYS A 66 -4.27 -3.26 -4.90
C LYS A 66 -4.43 -1.74 -4.93
N ASN A 67 -5.33 -1.21 -4.10
CA ASN A 67 -5.60 0.22 -3.91
C ASN A 67 -6.51 0.41 -2.67
N GLU A 68 -6.83 1.67 -2.37
CA GLU A 68 -7.65 2.11 -1.23
C GLU A 68 -9.01 1.40 -1.18
N GLY A 69 -9.67 1.19 -2.34
CA GLY A 69 -10.98 0.54 -2.39
C GLY A 69 -10.98 -0.93 -1.94
N TYR A 70 -9.85 -1.63 -2.08
CA TYR A 70 -9.70 -2.99 -1.55
C TYR A 70 -9.51 -2.98 -0.03
N VAL A 71 -8.84 -1.94 0.49
CA VAL A 71 -8.70 -1.74 1.94
C VAL A 71 -10.03 -1.38 2.56
N GLU A 72 -10.82 -0.53 1.92
CA GLU A 72 -12.17 -0.20 2.35
C GLU A 72 -13.10 -1.42 2.33
N ALA A 73 -13.01 -2.26 1.29
CA ALA A 73 -13.74 -3.54 1.26
C ALA A 73 -13.31 -4.48 2.40
N TYR A 74 -12.04 -4.46 2.80
CA TYR A 74 -11.54 -5.20 3.96
C TYR A 74 -12.12 -4.64 5.27
N ILE A 75 -12.09 -3.30 5.46
CA ILE A 75 -12.68 -2.61 6.62
C ILE A 75 -14.15 -2.99 6.76
N PHE A 76 -14.93 -2.86 5.68
CA PHE A 76 -16.35 -3.19 5.67
C PHE A 76 -16.60 -4.69 5.92
N GLY A 77 -15.82 -5.57 5.27
CA GLY A 77 -15.99 -7.02 5.37
C GLY A 77 -15.65 -7.61 6.74
N GLN A 78 -14.69 -7.03 7.45
CA GLN A 78 -14.38 -7.38 8.85
C GLN A 78 -15.28 -6.65 9.86
N GLY A 79 -15.95 -5.57 9.46
CA GLY A 79 -16.69 -4.72 10.39
C GLY A 79 -15.77 -3.93 11.33
N ILE A 80 -14.64 -3.44 10.79
CA ILE A 80 -13.66 -2.65 11.55
C ILE A 80 -14.17 -1.22 11.73
N ASP A 81 -14.11 -0.71 12.95
CA ASP A 81 -14.32 0.70 13.25
C ASP A 81 -13.05 1.51 12.93
N ALA A 82 -12.82 1.76 11.65
CA ALA A 82 -11.63 2.46 11.16
C ALA A 82 -11.74 3.97 11.42
N LYS A 83 -10.69 4.56 12.01
CA LYS A 83 -10.58 5.99 12.33
C LYS A 83 -9.74 6.77 11.32
N GLY A 84 -9.19 6.11 10.32
CA GLY A 84 -8.37 6.72 9.30
C GLY A 84 -7.71 5.68 8.39
N LEU A 85 -7.41 6.08 7.17
CA LEU A 85 -6.71 5.29 6.17
C LEU A 85 -5.49 6.07 5.69
N TYR A 86 -4.36 5.38 5.63
CA TYR A 86 -3.09 5.96 5.22
C TYR A 86 -2.46 5.08 4.15
N ARG A 87 -1.94 5.70 3.11
CA ARG A 87 -1.06 5.06 2.14
C ARG A 87 0.37 5.14 2.65
N LEU A 88 1.15 4.08 2.46
CA LEU A 88 2.56 4.07 2.83
C LEU A 88 3.40 4.54 1.64
N GLU A 89 4.22 5.57 1.84
CA GLU A 89 5.18 6.03 0.84
C GLU A 89 6.40 5.10 0.67
N ALA A 90 6.58 4.17 1.61
CA ALA A 90 7.67 3.19 1.62
C ALA A 90 7.18 1.81 2.08
N ASP A 91 7.75 0.75 1.53
CA ASP A 91 7.45 -0.63 1.93
C ASP A 91 7.78 -0.85 3.42
N TRP A 92 6.76 -1.25 4.19
CA TRP A 92 6.80 -1.55 5.62
C TRP A 92 7.88 -2.56 5.98
N THR A 93 8.06 -3.55 5.12
CA THR A 93 9.03 -4.63 5.28
C THR A 93 10.35 -4.36 4.56
N GLY A 94 10.40 -3.28 3.78
CA GLY A 94 11.59 -2.85 3.05
C GLY A 94 12.71 -2.41 3.98
N SER A 95 13.97 -2.61 3.57
CA SER A 95 15.16 -2.30 4.40
C SER A 95 15.24 -0.84 4.85
N GLY A 96 14.64 0.10 4.12
CA GLY A 96 14.50 1.50 4.53
C GLY A 96 13.65 1.62 5.79
N LEU A 97 12.35 1.31 5.70
CA LEU A 97 11.41 1.51 6.79
C LEU A 97 11.63 0.53 7.95
N SER A 98 11.96 -0.74 7.65
CA SER A 98 12.20 -1.78 8.66
C SER A 98 13.41 -1.51 9.55
N SER A 99 14.37 -0.69 9.10
CA SER A 99 15.53 -0.28 9.90
C SER A 99 15.20 0.78 10.96
N LEU A 100 14.06 1.46 10.84
CA LEU A 100 13.61 2.47 11.79
C LEU A 100 12.86 1.81 12.96
N PRO A 101 12.94 2.40 14.18
CA PRO A 101 12.01 2.09 15.25
C PRO A 101 10.56 2.23 14.78
N VAL A 102 9.66 1.35 15.23
CA VAL A 102 8.26 1.32 14.79
C VAL A 102 7.57 2.67 15.00
N GLU A 103 7.91 3.36 16.08
CA GLU A 103 7.39 4.66 16.45
C GLU A 103 7.75 5.77 15.45
N ALA A 104 8.87 5.63 14.73
CA ALA A 104 9.31 6.58 13.72
C ALA A 104 8.69 6.30 12.33
N ARG A 105 8.10 5.12 12.11
CA ARG A 105 7.55 4.72 10.80
C ARG A 105 6.27 5.45 10.44
N GLY A 106 5.52 5.93 11.45
CA GLY A 106 4.29 6.70 11.22
C GLY A 106 4.51 8.01 10.44
N ALA A 107 5.75 8.51 10.35
CA ALA A 107 6.09 9.67 9.53
C ALA A 107 5.96 9.42 8.02
N PHE A 108 5.83 8.16 7.59
CA PHE A 108 5.69 7.75 6.18
C PHE A 108 4.24 7.40 5.82
N PHE A 109 3.30 7.71 6.70
CA PHE A 109 1.87 7.56 6.46
C PHE A 109 1.35 8.83 5.79
N GLU A 110 0.89 8.68 4.56
CA GLU A 110 0.17 9.71 3.82
C GLU A 110 -1.33 9.48 3.99
N GLU A 111 -2.03 10.39 4.64
CA GLU A 111 -3.49 10.29 4.81
C GLU A 111 -4.17 10.30 3.44
N THR A 112 -5.10 9.37 3.25
CA THR A 112 -5.88 9.26 2.01
C THR A 112 -7.38 9.22 2.31
N THR A 113 -8.19 9.41 1.28
CA THR A 113 -9.65 9.35 1.41
C THR A 113 -10.07 7.97 1.91
N CYS A 114 -10.99 7.95 2.87
CA CYS A 114 -11.60 6.73 3.37
C CYS A 114 -13.11 6.92 3.51
N GLU A 115 -13.89 6.30 2.64
CA GLU A 115 -15.36 6.41 2.69
C GLU A 115 -15.99 5.60 3.83
N PHE A 116 -15.29 4.55 4.27
CA PHE A 116 -15.74 3.62 5.32
C PHE A 116 -15.05 3.86 6.67
N CYS A 117 -14.29 4.94 6.81
CA CYS A 117 -13.76 5.36 8.11
C CYS A 117 -14.78 6.26 8.81
N TRP A 118 -15.05 6.00 10.09
CA TRP A 118 -15.91 6.84 10.90
C TRP A 118 -15.06 7.79 11.74
N ASN A 119 -15.21 9.09 11.45
CA ASN A 119 -14.68 10.20 12.26
C ASN A 119 -15.58 10.48 13.47
#